data_AF-A0A7S3R655-F1
#
_entry.id   AF-A0A7S3R655-F1
#
_cell.length_a   1.000
_cell.length_b   1.000
_cell.length_c   1.000
_cell.angle_alpha   90.00
_cell.angle_beta   90.00
_cell.angle_gamma   90.00
#
_symmetry.space_group_name_H-M   'P 1'
#
loop_
_entity.id
_entity.type
_entity.pdbx_description
1 polymer ?
#
loop_
_entity_poly.entity_id
_entity_poly.type
_entity_poly.pdbx_seq_one_letter_code
_entity_poly.pdbx_strand_id
1 'polypeptide(L)'
;MEGYQYPMELSERWTRGAGSGGLGQSGHKNAYRHGVLISNYVEDGAKVDFASSGKHLLGFGEPFRATSTHAADYNPEGKTGDDLLIISQRQDQQLSKKGLPGDFLTRHGNFAGPRENFFATINQLTYGPKQHGDPRVDTFIWTGQNHHDAGVPLSATSTSGMDLSTTKRQQWHEEAESNPYATSTRVSSEGLPGTEG
;
A
#
# COMPACT_ATOMS: atom_id res chain seq x y z
N MET A 1 -124.30 38.68 30.22
CA MET A 1 -124.28 37.21 30.34
C MET A 1 -124.51 36.67 28.95
N GLU A 2 -123.49 36.13 28.31
CA GLU A 2 -123.61 35.24 27.16
C GLU A 2 -122.26 34.52 27.04
N GLY A 3 -122.30 33.21 27.24
CA GLY A 3 -121.13 32.34 27.12
C GLY A 3 -121.04 31.80 25.70
N TYR A 4 -119.85 31.87 25.11
CA TYR A 4 -119.52 31.15 23.89
C TYR A 4 -118.46 30.09 24.17
N GLN A 5 -118.81 28.87 23.81
CA GLN A 5 -118.06 27.64 23.94
C GLN A 5 -117.19 27.49 22.67
N TYR A 6 -115.87 27.34 22.81
CA TYR A 6 -114.97 26.97 21.70
C TYR A 6 -114.44 25.54 21.90
N PRO A 7 -114.29 24.77 20.80
CA PRO A 7 -114.07 23.32 20.84
C PRO A 7 -112.65 22.93 21.24
N MET A 8 -112.54 21.80 21.93
CA MET A 8 -111.27 21.17 22.33
C MET A 8 -110.42 20.79 21.12
N GLU A 9 -109.30 21.48 20.91
CA GLU A 9 -108.20 20.91 20.12
C GLU A 9 -107.58 19.76 20.92
N LEU A 10 -107.85 18.55 20.44
CA LEU A 10 -107.13 17.33 20.82
C LEU A 10 -105.66 17.49 20.40
N SER A 11 -104.83 18.01 21.31
CA SER A 11 -103.38 17.88 21.17
C SER A 11 -103.03 16.39 21.07
N GLU A 12 -102.45 16.01 19.92
CA GLU A 12 -102.07 14.64 19.59
C GLU A 12 -100.98 14.17 20.57
N ARG A 13 -101.39 13.51 21.65
CA ARG A 13 -100.50 13.05 22.71
C ARG A 13 -99.79 11.77 22.25
N TRP A 14 -98.67 11.95 21.54
CA TRP A 14 -97.72 10.88 21.25
C TRP A 14 -97.24 10.24 22.56
N THR A 15 -97.84 9.10 22.92
CA THR A 15 -97.42 8.30 24.07
C THR A 15 -96.17 7.53 23.66
N ARG A 16 -95.03 7.97 24.18
CA ARG A 16 -93.72 7.33 23.97
C ARG A 16 -93.71 6.00 24.73
N GLY A 17 -93.72 4.90 23.99
CA GLY A 17 -93.43 3.58 24.52
C GLY A 17 -92.07 3.55 25.21
N ALA A 18 -91.98 2.76 26.28
CA ALA A 18 -90.76 2.53 27.03
C ALA A 18 -89.65 1.96 26.12
N GLY A 19 -88.48 2.60 26.14
CA GLY A 19 -87.33 2.27 25.30
C GLY A 19 -87.09 3.34 24.24
N SER A 20 -85.89 3.90 24.20
CA SER A 20 -85.50 5.05 23.38
C SER A 20 -85.77 4.86 21.87
N GLY A 21 -86.96 5.27 21.43
CA GLY A 21 -87.23 5.98 20.16
C GLY A 21 -87.04 5.25 18.83
N GLY A 22 -88.08 4.53 18.38
CA GLY A 22 -88.35 4.24 16.95
C GLY A 22 -88.15 2.79 16.50
N LEU A 23 -88.86 2.37 15.45
CA LEU A 23 -88.75 1.05 14.80
C LEU A 23 -87.33 0.83 14.23
N GLY A 24 -86.39 0.44 15.07
CA GLY A 24 -85.02 0.09 14.70
C GLY A 24 -84.09 0.03 15.92
N GLN A 25 -83.39 -1.09 16.09
CA GLN A 25 -82.36 -1.22 17.13
C GLN A 25 -81.10 -0.44 16.70
N SER A 26 -80.69 0.55 17.49
CA SER A 26 -79.42 1.25 17.26
C SER A 26 -78.24 0.39 17.70
N GLY A 27 -77.53 -0.22 16.74
CA GLY A 27 -76.37 -1.08 16.94
C GLY A 27 -75.08 -0.32 17.26
N HIS A 28 -75.08 0.51 18.30
CA HIS A 28 -73.86 1.18 18.77
C HIS A 28 -73.31 0.49 20.02
N LYS A 29 -71.98 0.46 20.13
CA LYS A 29 -71.29 0.02 21.35
C LYS A 29 -71.08 1.21 22.26
N ASN A 30 -71.26 1.04 23.56
CA ASN A 30 -70.96 2.07 24.54
C ASN A 30 -69.44 2.36 24.53
N ALA A 31 -69.09 3.65 24.51
CA ALA A 31 -67.73 4.11 24.72
C ALA A 31 -67.50 4.35 26.22
N TYR A 32 -66.34 3.93 26.74
CA TYR A 32 -66.01 4.01 28.15
C TYR A 32 -64.77 4.88 28.38
N ARG A 33 -64.58 5.34 29.61
CA ARG A 33 -63.37 6.08 29.99
C ARG A 33 -62.15 5.17 29.99
N HIS A 34 -60.98 5.79 29.87
CA HIS A 34 -59.70 5.10 29.91
C HIS A 34 -59.52 4.31 31.22
N GLY A 35 -59.04 3.06 31.12
CA GLY A 35 -58.92 2.12 32.26
C GLY A 35 -60.06 1.13 32.43
N VAL A 36 -61.17 1.25 31.68
CA VAL A 36 -62.20 0.21 31.61
C VAL A 36 -61.76 -0.88 30.63
N LEU A 37 -61.79 -2.14 31.07
CA LEU A 37 -61.41 -3.31 30.26
C LEU A 37 -62.47 -3.61 29.19
N ILE A 38 -62.46 -2.82 28.12
CA ILE A 38 -63.25 -3.02 26.91
C ILE A 38 -62.39 -3.61 25.80
N SER A 39 -63.00 -4.07 24.70
CA SER A 39 -62.28 -4.76 23.63
C SER A 39 -61.05 -4.02 23.07
N ASN A 40 -60.98 -2.69 23.21
CA ASN A 40 -59.86 -1.87 22.75
C ASN A 40 -58.92 -1.35 23.85
N TYR A 41 -59.04 -1.83 25.10
CA TYR A 41 -58.34 -1.23 26.25
C TYR A 41 -56.80 -1.23 26.10
N VAL A 42 -56.25 -2.24 25.41
CA VAL A 42 -54.80 -2.38 25.19
C VAL A 42 -54.28 -1.32 24.22
N GLU A 43 -54.99 -1.09 23.11
CA GLU A 43 -54.59 -0.09 22.10
C GLU A 43 -54.75 1.33 22.63
N ASP A 44 -55.84 1.59 23.36
CA ASP A 44 -56.06 2.87 24.02
C ASP A 44 -54.92 3.13 25.03
N GLY A 45 -54.51 2.11 25.80
CA GLY A 45 -53.45 2.21 26.79
C GLY A 45 -52.09 2.48 26.14
N ALA A 46 -51.80 1.74 25.08
CA ALA A 46 -50.59 1.93 24.27
C ALA A 46 -50.51 3.35 23.68
N LYS A 47 -51.63 3.96 23.29
CA LYS A 47 -51.65 5.35 22.79
C LYS A 47 -51.26 6.36 23.87
N VAL A 48 -51.78 6.19 25.09
CA VAL A 48 -51.46 7.07 26.23
C VAL A 48 -49.99 6.89 26.67
N ASP A 49 -49.52 5.65 26.68
CA ASP A 49 -48.12 5.33 27.00
C ASP A 49 -47.15 5.84 25.92
N PHE A 50 -47.52 5.75 24.64
CA PHE A 50 -46.74 6.28 23.52
C PHE A 50 -46.66 7.82 23.56
N ALA A 51 -47.78 8.49 23.86
CA ALA A 51 -47.83 9.95 23.95
C ALA A 51 -47.03 10.50 25.14
N SER A 52 -46.96 9.76 26.25
CA SER A 52 -46.27 10.20 27.47
C SER A 52 -44.79 9.84 27.51
N SER A 53 -44.38 8.74 26.87
CA SER A 53 -43.00 8.23 26.96
C SER A 53 -42.21 8.30 25.64
N GLY A 54 -42.88 8.48 24.49
CA GLY A 54 -42.27 8.37 23.16
C GLY A 54 -41.70 6.98 22.84
N LYS A 55 -41.92 5.99 23.71
CA LYS A 55 -41.39 4.64 23.55
C LYS A 55 -42.31 3.81 22.67
N HIS A 56 -41.72 3.21 21.64
CA HIS A 56 -42.39 2.24 20.77
C HIS A 56 -42.95 1.08 21.61
N LEU A 57 -44.07 0.48 21.16
CA LEU A 57 -44.81 -0.63 21.80
C LEU A 57 -43.98 -1.84 22.29
N LEU A 58 -42.70 -1.91 21.91
CA LEU A 58 -41.78 -3.00 22.26
C LEU A 58 -40.82 -2.67 23.40
N GLY A 59 -40.93 -1.50 24.04
CA GLY A 59 -40.27 -1.21 25.33
C GLY A 59 -38.74 -1.06 25.31
N PHE A 60 -38.07 -1.24 24.17
CA PHE A 60 -36.62 -1.02 24.07
C PHE A 60 -36.33 0.45 23.75
N GLY A 61 -35.75 1.13 24.73
CA GLY A 61 -35.37 2.54 24.65
C GLY A 61 -34.16 2.72 23.74
N GLU A 62 -34.41 3.39 22.62
CA GLU A 62 -33.61 4.39 21.90
C GLU A 62 -34.45 4.76 20.66
N PRO A 63 -34.43 6.00 20.14
CA PRO A 63 -35.06 6.31 18.85
C PRO A 63 -34.43 5.43 17.76
N PHE A 64 -35.25 4.92 16.83
CA PHE A 64 -34.77 4.14 15.70
C PHE A 64 -33.73 4.94 14.89
N ARG A 65 -32.48 4.47 14.93
CA ARG A 65 -31.40 4.99 14.08
C ARG A 65 -31.12 3.95 13.02
N ALA A 66 -31.45 4.28 11.77
CA ALA A 66 -31.05 3.51 10.61
C ALA A 66 -29.88 4.18 9.91
N THR A 67 -28.91 3.37 9.54
CA THR A 67 -27.80 3.76 8.66
C THR A 67 -28.01 3.03 7.34
N SER A 68 -27.78 3.69 6.21
CA SER A 68 -27.82 2.99 4.92
C SER A 68 -26.66 1.99 4.84
N THR A 69 -26.83 0.90 4.09
CA THR A 69 -25.77 -0.09 3.87
C THR A 69 -24.51 0.57 3.28
N HIS A 70 -24.69 1.50 2.35
CA HIS A 70 -23.59 2.30 1.80
C HIS A 70 -22.83 3.09 2.87
N ALA A 71 -23.53 3.75 3.80
CA ALA A 71 -22.89 4.50 4.88
C ALA A 71 -22.31 3.59 5.98
N ALA A 72 -22.64 2.30 6.01
CA ALA A 72 -22.02 1.32 6.90
C ALA A 72 -20.74 0.71 6.28
N ASP A 73 -20.74 0.50 4.97
CA ASP A 73 -19.64 -0.14 4.23
C ASP A 73 -18.53 0.87 3.84
N TYR A 74 -18.89 2.13 3.59
CA TYR A 74 -17.97 3.16 3.12
C TYR A 74 -17.64 4.19 4.21
N ASN A 75 -16.93 3.74 5.23
CA ASN A 75 -16.46 4.59 6.32
C ASN A 75 -15.09 5.23 5.99
N PRO A 76 -14.76 6.39 6.60
CA PRO A 76 -13.47 7.06 6.43
C PRO A 76 -12.33 6.41 7.24
N GLU A 77 -12.65 5.52 8.18
CA GLU A 77 -11.68 4.73 8.94
C GLU A 77 -10.82 3.88 8.00
N GLY A 78 -9.50 3.84 8.24
CA GLY A 78 -8.57 3.04 7.44
C GLY A 78 -8.25 3.61 6.05
N LYS A 79 -8.79 4.78 5.69
CA LYS A 79 -8.65 5.39 4.35
C LYS A 79 -7.94 6.73 4.35
N THR A 80 -7.42 7.19 5.49
CA THR A 80 -6.69 8.45 5.60
C THR A 80 -5.49 8.30 6.53
N GLY A 81 -4.56 9.27 6.50
CA GLY A 81 -3.38 9.27 7.39
C GLY A 81 -2.40 8.14 7.09
N ASP A 82 -1.92 7.49 8.16
CA ASP A 82 -0.86 6.48 8.11
C ASP A 82 -1.26 5.21 7.34
N ASP A 83 -2.55 4.87 7.33
CA ASP A 83 -3.05 3.69 6.62
C ASP A 83 -2.89 3.84 5.10
N LEU A 84 -3.08 5.05 4.56
CA LEU A 84 -2.79 5.34 3.15
C LEU A 84 -1.28 5.30 2.85
N LEU A 85 -0.46 5.77 3.78
CA LEU A 85 1.00 5.73 3.65
C LEU A 85 1.51 4.30 3.53
N ILE A 86 0.96 3.36 4.29
CA ILE A 86 1.34 1.93 4.21
C ILE A 86 0.97 1.34 2.85
N ILE A 87 -0.25 1.59 2.35
CA ILE A 87 -0.71 1.03 1.07
C ILE A 87 0.04 1.67 -0.12
N SER A 88 0.35 2.97 -0.03
CA SER A 88 1.09 3.71 -1.07
C SER A 88 2.57 3.31 -1.21
N GLN A 89 3.15 2.58 -0.24
CA GLN A 89 4.54 2.15 -0.29
C GLN A 89 4.90 1.21 -1.45
N ARG A 90 3.90 0.69 -2.19
CA ARG A 90 4.05 -0.08 -3.44
C ARG A 90 5.32 -0.92 -3.47
N GLN A 91 5.41 -1.87 -2.54
CA GLN A 91 6.58 -2.74 -2.40
C GLN A 91 6.85 -3.59 -3.66
N ASP A 92 5.88 -3.67 -4.57
CA ASP A 92 5.98 -4.25 -5.90
C ASP A 92 6.76 -3.38 -6.90
N GLN A 93 6.73 -2.05 -6.76
CA GLN A 93 7.47 -1.08 -7.57
C GLN A 93 8.74 -0.53 -6.90
N GLN A 94 9.06 -1.02 -5.70
CA GLN A 94 10.29 -0.63 -5.04
C GLN A 94 11.52 -1.13 -5.84
N LEU A 95 12.13 -0.19 -6.57
CA LEU A 95 13.45 -0.33 -7.23
C LEU A 95 14.58 -0.74 -6.26
N SER A 96 14.32 -0.71 -4.96
CA SER A 96 15.24 -1.09 -3.90
C SER A 96 15.31 -2.60 -3.63
N LYS A 97 14.50 -3.44 -4.30
CA LYS A 97 14.66 -4.90 -4.24
C LYS A 97 15.97 -5.30 -4.91
N LYS A 98 17.05 -5.19 -4.15
CA LYS A 98 18.38 -5.63 -4.53
C LYS A 98 18.36 -7.15 -4.63
N GLY A 99 18.43 -7.66 -5.85
CA GLY A 99 18.71 -9.08 -6.08
C GLY A 99 20.09 -9.46 -5.57
N LEU A 100 20.36 -10.77 -5.50
CA LEU A 100 21.73 -11.22 -5.28
C LEU A 100 22.62 -10.73 -6.43
N PRO A 101 23.83 -10.22 -6.12
CA PRO A 101 24.80 -9.89 -7.17
C PRO A 101 25.09 -11.13 -8.02
N GLY A 102 25.18 -10.97 -9.34
CA GLY A 102 25.44 -12.09 -10.26
C GLY A 102 26.73 -12.86 -9.94
N ASP A 103 27.70 -12.22 -9.30
CA ASP A 103 28.95 -12.85 -8.85
C ASP A 103 28.70 -14.02 -7.87
N PHE A 104 27.67 -13.93 -7.02
CA PHE A 104 27.35 -15.02 -6.09
C PHE A 104 26.86 -16.30 -6.79
N LEU A 105 26.33 -16.18 -8.00
CA LEU A 105 25.80 -17.32 -8.75
C LEU A 105 26.90 -18.10 -9.47
N THR A 106 28.01 -17.45 -9.83
CA THR A 106 29.06 -18.02 -10.68
C THR A 106 30.41 -18.16 -9.99
N ARG A 107 30.59 -17.55 -8.83
CA ARG A 107 31.82 -17.65 -8.06
C ARG A 107 31.97 -19.03 -7.43
N HIS A 108 33.17 -19.60 -7.56
CA HIS A 108 33.61 -20.81 -6.88
C HIS A 108 34.67 -20.47 -5.83
N GLY A 109 34.79 -21.31 -4.79
CA GLY A 109 35.80 -21.16 -3.74
C GLY A 109 35.29 -20.50 -2.46
N ASN A 110 36.20 -19.92 -1.69
CA ASN A 110 35.88 -19.34 -0.38
C ASN A 110 35.24 -17.95 -0.54
N PHE A 111 34.00 -17.79 -0.04
CA PHE A 111 33.27 -16.51 -0.06
C PHE A 111 33.66 -15.55 1.08
N ALA A 112 34.32 -16.03 2.13
CA ALA A 112 34.82 -15.16 3.20
C ALA A 112 36.06 -14.35 2.77
N GLY A 113 36.79 -14.84 1.76
CA GLY A 113 37.94 -14.15 1.18
C GLY A 113 37.56 -13.19 0.04
N PRO A 114 38.50 -12.35 -0.41
CA PRO A 114 38.33 -11.60 -1.65
C PRO A 114 38.18 -12.55 -2.84
N ARG A 115 37.58 -12.07 -3.93
CA ARG A 115 37.47 -12.84 -5.18
C ARG A 115 38.86 -13.11 -5.73
N GLU A 116 39.13 -14.38 -6.02
CA GLU A 116 40.33 -14.79 -6.75
C GLU A 116 40.18 -14.41 -8.21
N ASN A 117 41.12 -13.61 -8.71
CA ASN A 117 41.21 -13.23 -10.11
C ASN A 117 42.56 -13.70 -10.65
N PHE A 118 42.53 -14.27 -11.85
CA PHE A 118 43.70 -14.84 -12.49
C PHE A 118 44.11 -13.93 -13.66
N PHE A 119 45.22 -13.22 -13.51
CA PHE A 119 45.71 -12.22 -14.47
C PHE A 119 47.06 -12.65 -15.07
N ALA A 120 47.13 -13.91 -15.48
CA ALA A 120 48.29 -14.47 -16.15
C ALA A 120 47.84 -15.30 -17.34
N THR A 121 48.58 -15.19 -18.43
CA THR A 121 48.43 -16.08 -19.59
C THR A 121 49.59 -17.06 -19.62
N ILE A 122 49.36 -18.26 -20.17
CA ILE A 122 50.43 -19.28 -20.30
C ILE A 122 51.65 -18.69 -21.01
N ASN A 123 51.45 -17.93 -22.11
CA ASN A 123 52.54 -17.31 -22.84
C ASN A 123 53.41 -16.39 -21.97
N GLN A 124 52.79 -15.59 -21.09
CA GLN A 124 53.52 -14.72 -20.17
C GLN A 124 54.27 -15.51 -19.11
N LEU A 125 53.73 -16.63 -18.65
CA LEU A 125 54.36 -17.48 -17.65
C LEU A 125 55.52 -18.31 -18.21
N THR A 126 55.40 -18.79 -19.45
CA THR A 126 56.41 -19.65 -20.09
C THR A 126 57.58 -18.87 -20.68
N TYR A 127 57.30 -17.73 -21.31
CA TYR A 127 58.29 -16.93 -22.03
C TYR A 127 58.68 -15.64 -21.32
N GLY A 128 58.00 -15.29 -20.22
CA GLY A 128 58.30 -14.11 -19.42
C GLY A 128 59.52 -14.27 -18.53
N PRO A 129 59.85 -13.22 -17.76
CA PRO A 129 60.94 -13.25 -16.79
C PRO A 129 60.65 -14.29 -15.70
N LYS A 130 61.56 -15.25 -15.55
CA LYS A 130 61.36 -16.40 -14.67
C LYS A 130 61.83 -16.08 -13.26
N GLN A 131 61.00 -16.37 -12.27
CA GLN A 131 61.28 -16.06 -10.86
C GLN A 131 62.04 -17.20 -10.14
N HIS A 132 61.80 -18.45 -10.52
CA HIS A 132 62.39 -19.63 -9.88
C HIS A 132 62.73 -20.71 -10.92
N GLY A 133 63.95 -20.68 -11.46
CA GLY A 133 64.41 -21.65 -12.45
C GLY A 133 63.60 -21.65 -13.75
N ASP A 134 63.71 -22.76 -14.50
CA ASP A 134 62.93 -23.05 -15.71
C ASP A 134 61.88 -24.13 -15.40
N PRO A 135 60.75 -23.78 -14.77
CA PRO A 135 59.67 -24.72 -14.57
C PRO A 135 59.11 -25.15 -15.93
N ARG A 136 58.66 -26.41 -16.00
CA ARG A 136 58.05 -26.95 -17.22
C ARG A 136 56.70 -26.29 -17.48
N VAL A 137 56.28 -26.25 -18.73
CA VAL A 137 55.02 -25.58 -19.13
C VAL A 137 53.79 -26.18 -18.45
N ASP A 138 53.82 -27.49 -18.17
CA ASP A 138 52.76 -28.22 -17.49
C ASP A 138 52.49 -27.71 -16.06
N THR A 139 53.50 -27.13 -15.39
CA THR A 139 53.37 -26.63 -14.02
C THR A 139 52.46 -25.41 -13.88
N PHE A 140 52.13 -24.75 -15.00
CA PHE A 140 51.26 -23.57 -15.02
C PHE A 140 49.79 -23.91 -15.28
N ILE A 141 49.45 -25.18 -15.45
CA ILE A 141 48.11 -25.64 -15.81
C ILE A 141 47.42 -26.20 -14.57
N TRP A 142 46.13 -25.90 -14.40
CA TRP A 142 45.29 -26.53 -13.37
C TRP A 142 45.03 -27.99 -13.73
N THR A 143 45.45 -28.90 -12.86
CA THR A 143 45.40 -30.35 -13.10
C THR A 143 44.33 -31.06 -12.26
N GLY A 144 43.79 -30.38 -11.24
CA GLY A 144 42.88 -30.97 -10.26
C GLY A 144 43.61 -31.67 -9.10
N GLN A 145 44.94 -31.60 -9.06
CA GLN A 145 45.76 -32.14 -7.97
C GLN A 145 46.19 -31.01 -7.03
N ASN A 146 45.66 -31.00 -5.80
CA ASN A 146 45.88 -29.92 -4.83
C ASN A 146 47.35 -29.49 -4.64
N HIS A 147 48.29 -30.43 -4.64
CA HIS A 147 49.71 -30.12 -4.43
C HIS A 147 50.34 -29.38 -5.61
N HIS A 148 49.90 -29.67 -6.82
CA HIS A 148 50.34 -29.02 -8.05
C HIS A 148 49.64 -27.68 -8.22
N ASP A 149 48.33 -27.69 -8.06
CA ASP A 149 47.43 -26.55 -8.21
C ASP A 149 47.76 -25.42 -7.22
N ALA A 150 48.23 -25.75 -6.01
CA ALA A 150 48.73 -24.76 -5.05
C ALA A 150 49.96 -23.98 -5.52
N GLY A 151 50.73 -24.54 -6.47
CA GLY A 151 51.92 -23.91 -7.04
C GLY A 151 51.65 -23.07 -8.29
N VAL A 152 50.43 -23.09 -8.83
CA VAL A 152 50.09 -22.37 -10.06
C VAL A 152 50.04 -20.86 -9.77
N PRO A 153 50.84 -20.04 -10.48
CA PRO A 153 50.86 -18.60 -10.25
C PRO A 153 49.56 -17.94 -10.72
N LEU A 154 48.96 -17.14 -9.85
CA LEU A 154 47.68 -16.46 -10.10
C LEU A 154 47.82 -15.18 -10.93
N SER A 155 49.00 -14.55 -10.90
CA SER A 155 49.28 -13.30 -11.60
C SER A 155 50.71 -13.28 -12.10
N ALA A 156 50.93 -12.77 -13.31
CA ALA A 156 52.27 -12.59 -13.84
C ALA A 156 52.87 -11.30 -13.23
N THR A 157 54.05 -11.39 -12.63
CA THR A 157 54.75 -10.21 -12.15
C THR A 157 55.29 -9.42 -13.35
N SER A 158 54.72 -8.24 -13.61
CA SER A 158 55.13 -7.35 -14.70
C SER A 158 56.52 -6.80 -14.43
N THR A 159 57.54 -7.52 -14.92
CA THR A 159 58.94 -7.07 -14.83
C THR A 159 59.46 -6.53 -16.17
N SER A 160 58.60 -6.46 -17.19
CA SER A 160 58.96 -5.89 -18.49
C SER A 160 58.61 -4.40 -18.50
N GLY A 161 59.59 -3.57 -18.86
CA GLY A 161 59.59 -2.11 -18.70
C GLY A 161 58.30 -1.40 -19.15
N MET A 162 57.90 -0.40 -18.34
CA MET A 162 56.70 0.43 -18.45
C MET A 162 55.39 -0.34 -18.64
N ASP A 163 54.70 -0.56 -17.52
CA ASP A 163 53.34 -1.08 -17.49
C ASP A 163 52.40 -0.18 -18.33
N LEU A 164 51.64 -0.78 -19.24
CA LEU A 164 50.64 -0.08 -20.07
C LEU A 164 49.71 0.80 -19.24
N SER A 165 49.39 0.38 -18.01
CA SER A 165 48.56 1.16 -17.09
C SER A 165 49.21 2.51 -16.73
N THR A 166 50.54 2.54 -16.60
CA THR A 166 51.29 3.76 -16.29
C THR A 166 51.31 4.72 -17.48
N THR A 167 51.58 4.23 -18.69
CA THR A 167 51.54 5.03 -19.92
C THR A 167 50.14 5.59 -20.17
N LYS A 168 49.09 4.77 -20.01
CA LYS A 168 47.71 5.25 -20.20
C LYS A 168 47.27 6.24 -19.14
N ARG A 169 47.70 6.05 -17.89
CA ARG A 169 47.45 7.01 -16.83
C ARG A 169 48.12 8.35 -17.11
N GLN A 170 49.38 8.35 -17.56
CA GLN A 170 50.08 9.57 -17.98
C GLN A 170 49.36 10.27 -19.13
N GLN A 171 48.95 9.52 -20.16
CA GLN A 171 48.17 10.06 -21.27
C GLN A 171 46.87 10.74 -20.79
N TRP A 172 46.10 10.10 -19.91
CA TRP A 172 44.86 10.71 -19.38
C TRP A 172 45.11 11.94 -18.52
N HIS A 173 46.24 12.01 -17.82
CA HIS A 173 46.64 13.22 -17.11
C HIS A 173 46.98 14.35 -18.08
N GLU A 174 47.76 14.08 -19.13
CA GLU A 174 48.11 15.06 -20.16
C GLU A 174 46.86 15.56 -20.91
N GLU A 175 45.90 14.68 -21.22
CA GLU A 175 44.62 15.05 -21.83
C GLU A 175 43.78 15.94 -20.91
N ALA A 176 43.78 15.69 -19.60
CA ALA A 176 43.06 16.50 -18.62
C ALA A 176 43.67 17.89 -18.40
N GLU A 177 44.99 18.01 -18.53
CA GLU A 177 45.75 19.26 -18.34
C GLU A 177 45.92 20.06 -19.65
N SER A 178 45.33 19.59 -20.75
CA SER A 178 45.46 20.22 -22.07
C SER A 178 44.95 21.66 -22.08
N ASN A 179 45.86 22.62 -22.27
CA ASN A 179 45.54 24.04 -22.38
C ASN A 179 44.90 24.37 -23.75
N PRO A 180 43.63 24.82 -23.80
CA PRO A 180 42.94 25.08 -25.06
C PRO A 180 43.49 26.28 -25.85
N TYR A 181 44.33 27.12 -25.24
CA TYR A 181 44.93 28.30 -25.88
C TYR A 181 46.37 28.07 -26.33
N ALA A 182 46.93 26.89 -26.11
CA ALA A 182 48.25 26.54 -26.62
C ALA A 182 48.15 26.18 -28.11
N THR A 183 48.86 26.90 -28.97
CA THR A 183 48.92 26.60 -30.40
C THR A 183 49.94 25.48 -30.65
N SER A 184 49.59 24.54 -31.53
CA SER A 184 50.44 23.36 -31.82
C SER A 184 51.85 23.72 -32.30
N THR A 185 52.00 24.85 -32.99
CA THR A 185 53.28 25.39 -33.43
C THR A 185 54.18 25.86 -32.28
N ARG A 186 53.62 26.45 -31.23
CA ARG A 186 54.38 26.92 -30.06
C ARG A 186 54.81 25.76 -29.14
N VAL A 187 53.91 24.82 -28.91
CA VAL A 187 54.18 23.62 -28.10
C VAL A 187 55.24 22.72 -28.77
N SER A 188 55.20 22.59 -30.09
CA SER A 188 56.19 21.79 -30.83
C SER A 188 57.58 22.42 -30.89
N SER A 189 57.67 23.76 -30.86
CA SER A 189 58.96 24.48 -30.87
C SER A 189 59.68 24.50 -29.52
N GLU A 190 58.95 24.44 -28.40
CA GLU A 190 59.52 24.42 -27.05
C GLU A 190 60.10 23.02 -26.68
N GLY A 191 59.71 21.95 -27.38
CA GLY A 191 60.17 20.58 -27.14
C GLY A 191 61.45 20.15 -27.89
N LEU A 192 62.03 21.01 -28.73
CA LEU A 192 63.30 20.74 -29.41
C LEU A 192 64.44 21.42 -28.62
N PRO A 193 65.33 20.67 -27.95
CA PRO A 193 66.55 21.28 -27.43
C PRO A 193 67.37 21.80 -28.61
N GLY A 194 67.70 23.08 -28.58
CA GLY A 194 68.53 23.71 -29.60
C GLY A 194 69.83 22.95 -29.79
N THR A 195 69.97 22.28 -30.92
CA THR A 195 71.27 21.92 -31.48
C THR A 195 71.89 23.21 -31.99
N GLU A 196 72.51 23.96 -31.09
CA GLU A 196 73.40 25.07 -31.45
C GLU A 196 74.69 24.47 -32.03
N GLY A 197 75.06 24.95 -33.22
CA GLY A 197 76.38 24.76 -33.83
C GLY A 197 77.23 26.02 -33.69
#